data_AF-A0A9W9JG36-F1
#
_entry.id   AF-A0A9W9JG36-F1
#
_cell.length_a   1.000
_cell.length_b   1.000
_cell.length_c   1.000
_cell.angle_alpha   90.00
_cell.angle_beta   90.00
_cell.angle_gamma   90.00
#
_symmetry.space_group_name_H-M   'P 1'
#
loop_
_entity.id
_entity.type
_entity.pdbx_description
1 polymer ?
#
loop_
_entity_poly.entity_id
_entity_poly.type
_entity_poly.pdbx_seq_one_letter_code
_entity_poly.pdbx_strand_id
1 'polypeptide(L)'
;MTVDYSMIGYQCFPDMKSEEFISMMSSPDLVGDPLVHTQHLLGAARYECLSETEINVIHQIRAAHQRYTNLDLTSVAYRGHGHGVVKHSYRKIDGAWKLGGVRPEMYWAEHELDKIFPRPSASD
;
A
#
# COMPACT_ATOMS: atom_id res chain seq x y z
N MET A 1 14.48 -3.29 1.84
CA MET A 1 13.17 -3.70 2.40
C MET A 1 12.44 -4.55 1.39
N THR A 2 11.63 -5.52 1.82
CA THR A 2 10.89 -6.38 0.87
C THR A 2 9.52 -5.77 0.55
N VAL A 3 9.28 -5.44 -0.71
CA VAL A 3 8.05 -4.80 -1.18
C VAL A 3 7.41 -5.73 -2.21
N ASP A 4 6.35 -6.43 -1.82
CA ASP A 4 5.73 -7.48 -2.64
C ASP A 4 4.26 -7.16 -2.89
N TYR A 5 3.97 -6.58 -4.07
CA TYR A 5 2.60 -6.31 -4.52
C TYR A 5 2.14 -7.31 -5.59
N SER A 6 2.81 -8.46 -5.74
CA SER A 6 2.49 -9.46 -6.77
C SER A 6 1.07 -10.01 -6.67
N MET A 7 0.56 -10.17 -5.46
CA MET A 7 -0.79 -10.67 -5.19
C MET A 7 -1.91 -9.70 -5.61
N ILE A 8 -1.55 -8.46 -5.95
CA ILE A 8 -2.48 -7.47 -6.50
C ILE A 8 -2.08 -7.02 -7.92
N GLY A 9 -1.22 -7.80 -8.60
CA GLY A 9 -0.89 -7.63 -10.02
C GLY A 9 0.32 -6.74 -10.32
N TYR A 10 1.11 -6.35 -9.31
CA TYR A 10 2.30 -5.51 -9.48
C TYR A 10 3.61 -6.30 -9.26
N GLN A 11 4.74 -5.61 -9.30
CA GLN A 11 6.07 -6.23 -9.13
C GLN A 11 6.38 -6.56 -7.66
N CYS A 12 7.34 -7.47 -7.48
CA CYS A 12 7.96 -7.77 -6.20
C CYS A 12 9.42 -7.30 -6.22
N PHE A 13 9.80 -6.51 -5.23
CA PHE A 13 11.14 -5.99 -5.03
C PHE A 13 11.70 -6.57 -3.72
N PRO A 14 12.56 -7.61 -3.79
CA PRO A 14 13.01 -8.31 -2.59
C PRO A 14 13.89 -7.44 -1.67
N ASP A 15 14.63 -6.48 -2.25
CA ASP A 15 15.53 -5.59 -1.53
C ASP A 15 15.52 -4.16 -2.08
N MET A 16 14.37 -3.49 -1.96
CA MET A 16 14.21 -2.08 -2.34
C MET A 16 14.85 -1.15 -1.30
N LYS A 17 15.55 -0.09 -1.72
CA LYS A 17 16.05 0.94 -0.80
C LYS A 17 14.91 1.80 -0.26
N SER A 18 15.11 2.41 0.92
CA SER A 18 14.09 3.27 1.54
C SER A 18 13.70 4.45 0.65
N GLU A 19 14.68 5.06 -0.03
CA GLU A 19 14.48 6.22 -0.89
C GLU A 19 13.68 5.84 -2.14
N GLU A 20 13.96 4.65 -2.70
CA GLU A 20 13.21 4.11 -3.85
C GLU A 20 11.76 3.80 -3.47
N PHE A 21 11.53 3.23 -2.28
CA PHE A 21 10.18 2.97 -1.78
C PHE A 21 9.38 4.26 -1.59
N ILE A 22 9.98 5.28 -0.98
CA ILE A 22 9.34 6.59 -0.80
C ILE A 22 9.05 7.23 -2.16
N SER A 23 10.01 7.19 -3.10
CA SER A 23 9.84 7.74 -4.44
C SER A 23 8.70 7.04 -5.20
N MET A 24 8.62 5.71 -5.09
CA MET A 24 7.54 4.94 -5.71
C MET A 24 6.19 5.32 -5.12
N MET A 25 6.03 5.25 -3.79
CA MET A 25 4.75 5.52 -3.13
C MET A 25 4.29 6.96 -3.30
N SER A 26 5.22 7.92 -3.29
CA SER A 26 4.92 9.35 -3.45
C SER A 26 4.75 9.80 -4.90
N SER A 27 4.85 8.87 -5.87
CA SER A 27 4.62 9.19 -7.29
C SER A 27 3.16 9.61 -7.53
N PRO A 28 2.90 10.56 -8.44
CA PRO A 28 1.55 10.85 -8.96
C PRO A 28 0.83 9.64 -9.58
N ASP A 29 1.54 8.56 -9.90
CA ASP A 29 0.92 7.33 -10.39
C ASP A 29 0.30 6.47 -9.27
N LEU A 30 0.62 6.78 -8.01
CA LEU A 30 0.14 6.10 -6.81
C LEU A 30 -0.46 7.12 -5.83
N VAL A 31 -0.13 7.02 -4.53
CA VAL A 31 -0.74 7.85 -3.48
C VAL A 31 -0.23 9.30 -3.45
N GLY A 32 0.70 9.65 -4.34
CA GLY A 32 1.14 11.03 -4.55
C GLY A 32 0.22 11.86 -5.46
N ASP A 33 -0.78 11.26 -6.12
CA ASP A 33 -1.73 12.01 -6.95
C ASP A 33 -2.57 12.95 -6.06
N PRO A 34 -2.52 14.29 -6.27
CA PRO A 34 -3.30 15.23 -5.48
C PRO A 34 -4.82 15.07 -5.65
N LEU A 35 -5.28 14.35 -6.67
CA LEU A 35 -6.69 14.03 -6.87
C LEU A 35 -7.13 12.77 -6.14
N VAL A 36 -6.22 12.03 -5.49
CA VAL A 36 -6.54 10.78 -4.79
C VAL A 36 -6.43 10.96 -3.29
N HIS A 37 -7.53 10.72 -2.59
CA HIS A 37 -7.55 10.62 -1.14
C HIS A 37 -7.66 9.15 -0.74
N THR A 38 -6.87 8.75 0.26
CA THR A 38 -6.87 7.37 0.74
C THR A 38 -6.94 7.28 2.26
N GLN A 39 -7.48 6.17 2.76
CA GLN A 39 -7.38 5.75 4.14
C GLN A 39 -7.04 4.26 4.17
N HIS A 40 -5.84 3.94 4.65
CA HIS A 40 -5.39 2.57 4.87
C HIS A 40 -5.71 2.17 6.31
N LEU A 41 -6.96 1.76 6.55
CA LEU A 41 -7.44 1.42 7.88
C LEU A 41 -6.99 0.00 8.25
N LEU A 42 -6.09 -0.09 9.23
CA LEU A 42 -5.65 -1.37 9.80
C LEU A 42 -6.65 -1.82 10.88
N GLY A 43 -7.22 -3.00 10.70
CA GLY A 43 -8.13 -3.66 11.63
C GLY A 43 -7.41 -4.61 12.59
N ALA A 44 -8.03 -5.75 12.87
CA ALA A 44 -7.44 -6.75 13.75
C ALA A 44 -6.08 -7.22 13.23
N ALA A 45 -5.17 -7.52 14.15
CA ALA A 45 -3.82 -7.94 13.82
C ALA A 45 -3.43 -9.21 14.56
N ARG A 46 -2.63 -10.05 13.91
CA ARG A 46 -1.85 -11.10 14.56
C ARG A 46 -0.37 -10.83 14.33
N TYR A 47 0.47 -11.07 15.32
CA TYR A 47 1.91 -10.92 15.20
C TYR A 47 2.62 -12.22 15.53
N GLU A 48 3.80 -12.37 14.93
CA GLU A 48 4.73 -13.47 15.14
C GLU A 48 6.10 -12.86 15.40
N CYS A 49 6.63 -13.08 16.60
CA CYS A 49 8.00 -12.70 16.95
C CYS A 49 8.93 -13.77 16.41
N LEU A 50 9.75 -13.41 15.41
CA LEU A 50 10.71 -14.33 14.80
C LEU A 50 12.03 -14.36 15.58
N SER A 51 12.40 -13.22 16.15
CA SER A 51 13.60 -13.03 16.98
C SER A 51 13.45 -11.79 17.86
N GLU A 52 14.48 -11.44 18.62
CA GLU A 52 14.52 -10.19 19.40
C GLU A 52 14.50 -8.92 18.53
N THR A 53 14.83 -9.05 17.24
CA THR A 53 14.97 -7.94 16.30
C THR A 53 14.07 -8.04 15.08
N GLU A 54 13.26 -9.10 14.95
CA GLU A 54 12.37 -9.30 13.80
C GLU A 54 10.96 -9.74 14.21
N ILE A 55 9.96 -9.06 13.66
CA ILE A 55 8.53 -9.35 13.87
C ILE A 55 7.82 -9.35 12.52
N ASN A 56 6.92 -10.31 12.32
CA ASN A 56 5.90 -10.24 11.27
C ASN A 56 4.55 -9.90 11.89
N VAL A 57 3.79 -9.03 11.24
CA VAL A 57 2.42 -8.70 11.62
C VAL A 57 1.53 -8.85 10.39
N ILE A 58 0.40 -9.54 10.54
CA ILE A 58 -0.66 -9.55 9.54
C ILE A 58 -1.81 -8.72 10.10
N HIS A 59 -2.16 -7.64 9.40
CA HIS A 59 -3.30 -6.81 9.70
C HIS A 59 -4.43 -7.11 8.73
N GLN A 60 -5.66 -7.17 9.22
CA GLN A 60 -6.81 -6.87 8.37
C GLN A 60 -6.65 -5.45 7.85
N ILE A 61 -7.03 -5.21 6.60
CA ILE A 61 -6.98 -3.87 6.01
C ILE A 61 -8.24 -3.60 5.20
N ARG A 62 -8.77 -2.38 5.38
CA ARG A 62 -9.65 -1.73 4.40
C ARG A 62 -8.91 -0.52 3.85
N ALA A 63 -8.49 -0.59 2.60
CA ALA A 63 -7.84 0.50 1.90
C ALA A 63 -8.89 1.25 1.08
N ALA A 64 -9.46 2.30 1.67
CA ALA A 64 -10.47 3.12 1.01
C ALA A 64 -9.81 4.22 0.17
N HIS A 65 -10.23 4.37 -1.08
CA HIS A 65 -9.74 5.38 -2.00
C HIS A 65 -10.90 6.16 -2.62
N GLN A 66 -10.65 7.44 -2.88
CA GLN A 66 -11.55 8.33 -3.60
C GLN A 66 -10.74 9.18 -4.56
N ARG A 67 -11.17 9.25 -5.83
CA ARG A 67 -10.56 10.11 -6.86
C ARG A 67 -11.49 11.27 -7.20
N TYR A 68 -10.97 12.49 -7.20
CA TYR A 68 -11.70 13.69 -7.61
C TYR A 68 -11.53 13.98 -9.10
N THR A 69 -12.48 14.71 -9.66
CA THR A 69 -12.44 15.14 -11.07
C THR A 69 -11.35 16.17 -11.33
N ASN A 70 -11.07 17.04 -10.36
CA ASN A 70 -10.08 18.09 -10.45
C ASN A 70 -9.66 18.60 -9.04
N LEU A 71 -8.73 19.55 -8.99
CA LEU A 71 -8.10 20.06 -7.75
C LEU A 71 -9.03 20.91 -6.86
N ASP A 72 -10.26 21.21 -7.28
CA ASP A 72 -11.28 21.81 -6.42
C ASP A 72 -11.76 20.84 -5.32
N LEU A 73 -11.55 19.54 -5.50
CA LEU A 73 -11.94 18.45 -4.60
C LEU A 73 -13.44 18.44 -4.23
N THR A 74 -14.29 19.01 -5.08
CA THR A 74 -15.75 19.13 -4.84
C THR A 74 -16.55 17.99 -5.47
N SER A 75 -16.07 17.45 -6.59
CA SER A 75 -16.76 16.40 -7.34
C SER A 75 -15.92 15.13 -7.42
N VAL A 76 -16.50 14.03 -6.93
CA VAL A 76 -15.88 12.69 -6.91
C VAL A 76 -16.10 12.01 -8.25
N ALA A 77 -15.00 11.64 -8.91
CA ALA A 77 -15.03 10.89 -10.16
C ALA A 77 -15.25 9.39 -9.89
N TYR A 78 -14.47 8.82 -8.97
CA TYR A 78 -14.49 7.38 -8.67
C TYR A 78 -14.25 7.09 -7.18
N ARG A 79 -14.74 5.93 -6.74
CA ARG A 79 -14.41 5.33 -5.45
C ARG A 79 -13.85 3.94 -5.68
N GLY A 80 -13.09 3.45 -4.71
CA GLY A 80 -12.49 2.12 -4.79
C GLY A 80 -11.98 1.69 -3.42
N HIS A 81 -12.51 0.59 -2.88
CA HIS A 81 -12.09 0.12 -1.55
C HIS A 81 -11.58 -1.31 -1.64
N GLY A 82 -10.31 -1.52 -1.32
CA GLY A 82 -9.71 -2.86 -1.24
C GLY A 82 -9.92 -3.48 0.13
N HIS A 83 -10.33 -4.74 0.16
CA HIS A 83 -10.53 -5.51 1.39
C HIS A 83 -9.62 -6.74 1.38
N GLY A 84 -8.88 -6.94 2.47
CA GLY A 84 -8.01 -8.10 2.60
C GLY A 84 -7.12 -8.03 3.82
N VAL A 85 -5.87 -8.44 3.64
CA VAL A 85 -4.84 -8.39 4.67
C VAL A 85 -3.57 -7.73 4.14
N VAL A 86 -2.79 -7.16 5.05
CA VAL A 86 -1.43 -6.72 4.75
C VAL A 86 -0.47 -7.35 5.75
N LYS A 87 0.56 -8.03 5.22
CA LYS A 87 1.70 -8.48 6.00
C LYS A 87 2.73 -7.35 6.04
N HIS A 88 3.03 -6.88 7.24
CA HIS A 88 4.17 -6.03 7.52
C HIS A 88 5.26 -6.86 8.17
N SER A 89 6.50 -6.75 7.68
CA SER A 89 7.67 -7.18 8.44
C SER A 89 8.30 -5.98 9.11
N TYR A 90 8.83 -6.16 10.31
CA TYR A 90 9.50 -5.13 11.08
C TYR A 90 10.87 -5.61 11.51
N ARG A 91 11.83 -4.69 11.49
CA ARG A 91 13.19 -4.90 12.02
C ARG A 91 13.49 -3.87 13.09
N LYS A 92 14.13 -4.31 14.18
CA LYS A 92 14.61 -3.41 15.23
C LYS A 92 16.00 -2.89 14.85
N ILE A 93 16.10 -1.60 14.58
CA ILE A 93 17.34 -0.90 14.20
C ILE A 93 17.54 0.23 15.21
N ASP A 94 18.72 0.28 15.82
CA ASP A 94 19.09 1.27 16.84
C ASP A 94 18.04 1.40 17.96
N GLY A 95 17.51 0.24 18.40
CA GLY A 95 16.51 0.16 19.47
C GLY A 95 15.07 0.42 19.04
N ALA A 96 14.81 0.88 17.81
CA ALA A 96 13.48 1.22 17.31
C ALA A 96 12.97 0.22 16.25
N TRP A 97 11.69 -0.15 16.32
CA TRP A 97 11.04 -0.93 15.26
C TRP A 97 10.82 -0.08 14.01
N LYS A 98 11.27 -0.58 12.86
CA LYS A 98 11.13 0.04 11.54
C LYS A 98 10.42 -0.92 10.59
N LEU A 99 9.65 -0.38 9.65
CA LEU A 99 9.02 -1.17 8.59
C LEU A 99 10.11 -1.78 7.69
N GLY A 100 10.23 -3.10 7.71
CA GLY A 100 11.18 -3.89 6.94
C GLY A 100 10.59 -4.46 5.64
N GLY A 101 9.27 -4.38 5.46
CA GLY A 101 8.61 -4.83 4.26
C GLY A 101 7.08 -4.77 4.32
N VAL A 102 6.47 -4.85 3.14
CA VAL A 102 5.02 -4.79 2.94
C VAL A 102 4.61 -5.81 1.87
N ARG A 103 3.54 -6.55 2.16
CA ARG A 103 2.92 -7.48 1.23
C ARG A 103 1.40 -7.50 1.46
N PRO A 104 0.61 -6.77 0.67
CA PRO A 104 -0.84 -6.89 0.72
C PRO A 104 -1.34 -8.12 -0.03
N GLU A 105 -2.46 -8.65 0.42
CA GLU A 105 -3.26 -9.64 -0.28
C GLU A 105 -4.70 -9.13 -0.30
N MET A 106 -5.23 -8.86 -1.49
CA MET A 106 -6.59 -8.37 -1.67
C MET A 106 -7.52 -9.55 -1.95
N TYR A 107 -8.62 -9.63 -1.21
CA TYR A 107 -9.63 -10.67 -1.37
C TYR A 107 -10.76 -10.23 -2.29
N TRP A 108 -11.20 -8.99 -2.15
CA TRP A 108 -12.23 -8.39 -2.98
C TRP A 108 -12.15 -6.86 -2.90
N ALA A 109 -12.88 -6.17 -3.78
CA ALA A 109 -12.96 -4.72 -3.81
C ALA A 109 -14.41 -4.23 -3.94
N GLU A 110 -14.70 -3.07 -3.35
CA GLU A 110 -15.90 -2.27 -3.61
C GLU A 110 -15.62 -1.24 -4.72
N HIS A 111 -16.64 -0.91 -5.52
CA HIS A 111 -16.61 0.14 -6.55
C HIS A 111 -15.57 -0.11 -7.66
N GLU A 112 -15.10 0.97 -8.30
CA GLU A 112 -14.16 0.98 -9.42
C GLU A 112 -12.71 1.21 -8.97
N LEU A 113 -12.18 0.30 -8.13
CA LEU A 113 -10.81 0.38 -7.62
C LEU A 113 -9.75 0.48 -8.74
N ASP A 114 -10.00 -0.15 -9.88
CA ASP A 114 -9.14 -0.13 -11.06
C ASP A 114 -9.07 1.25 -11.77
N LYS A 115 -9.96 2.19 -11.40
CA LYS A 115 -10.00 3.57 -11.92
C LYS A 115 -9.42 4.61 -10.96
N ILE A 116 -8.96 4.19 -9.77
CA ILE A 116 -8.41 5.11 -8.77
C ILE A 116 -7.04 5.63 -9.19
N PHE A 117 -6.15 4.71 -9.55
CA PHE A 117 -4.80 5.03 -10.01
C PHE A 117 -4.72 4.88 -11.53
N PRO A 118 -3.96 5.76 -12.22
CA PRO A 118 -3.68 5.54 -13.62
C PRO A 118 -2.99 4.18 -13.79
N ARG A 119 -3.37 3.43 -14.84
CA ARG A 119 -2.57 2.26 -15.21
C ARG A 119 -1.17 2.78 -15.58
N PRO A 120 -0.09 2.12 -15.14
CA PRO A 120 1.23 2.43 -15.65
C PRO A 120 1.14 2.39 -17.17
N SER A 121 1.50 3.49 -17.84
CA SER A 121 1.76 3.45 -19.28
C SER A 121 2.72 2.29 -19.50
N ALA A 122 2.37 1.37 -20.39
CA ALA A 122 3.33 0.36 -20.83
C ALA A 122 4.59 1.12 -21.22
N SER A 123 5.70 0.84 -20.53
CA SER A 123 7.00 1.32 -20.94
C SER A 123 7.25 0.71 -22.32
N ASP A 124 7.23 1.57 -23.35
CA ASP A 124 7.68 1.25 -24.70
C ASP A 124 9.16 0.83 -24.72
#